data_AF-A0A5S5D1N9-F1
#
_entry.id   AF-A0A5S5D1N9-F1
#
_cell.length_a   1.000
_cell.length_b   1.000
_cell.length_c   1.000
_cell.angle_alpha   90.00
_cell.angle_beta   90.00
_cell.angle_gamma   90.00
#
_symmetry.space_group_name_H-M   'P 1'
#
loop_
_entity.id
_entity.type
_entity.pdbx_description
1 polymer ?
#
loop_
_entity_poly.entity_id
_entity_poly.type
_entity_poly.pdbx_seq_one_letter_code
_entity_poly.pdbx_strand_id
1 'polypeptide(L)'
;MTSPEITVRGGAGGLEADLEDLATLARSSSGLAELLARASAACHPVLVDPDLLASALLDPAGVARFEAALLDALDGPGGLTALAATFAGRALALEAAAETYAAADASLAELADDLRWASGFLLPVTGGVLLAGVLARGLVDPAGTGADAAVLLHDPELWLTEHPGLVDDVAGALPGAAGLVGVLAPAAAPWFGGGDVRAAAGRLGQLWPDGTPVVTDLPDDAGAAATAPPRDVADLVAALARRAAASNSRTDQIDVRVISHADGTRAYVVDIPGTADWNPPSATVNPQTHDLGTNVRVLGGDATTRQAAVAEALRRAGAGSTDPVMLVGHSQGGMVAAQAAADAGTPDFDFDVRSVVTAGSPIARAGVPAPVQVLALENVHDLVPHLDARENDDDPNVTTVTFDAQQGSIGANHGVATAYEAGARAVDRSDDPSIAAFRAGAAPFLVAPGEPATVVTHVYAIGRR
;
A
#
# COMPACT_ATOMS: atom_id res chain seq x y z
N MET A 1 -18.43 23.84 -10.24
CA MET A 1 -17.16 23.80 -9.50
C MET A 1 -16.11 23.27 -10.45
N THR A 2 -14.96 23.94 -10.55
CA THR A 2 -13.80 23.41 -11.24
C THR A 2 -13.39 22.13 -10.54
N SER A 3 -13.10 21.07 -11.29
CA SER A 3 -12.65 19.83 -10.69
C SER A 3 -11.27 20.01 -10.05
N PRO A 4 -10.96 19.23 -9.00
CA PRO A 4 -9.74 19.41 -8.24
C PRO A 4 -8.50 19.07 -9.08
N GLU A 5 -7.41 19.77 -8.78
CA GLU A 5 -6.08 19.41 -9.28
C GLU A 5 -5.64 18.11 -8.60
N ILE A 6 -4.91 17.27 -9.35
CA ILE A 6 -4.44 15.98 -8.87
C ILE A 6 -2.92 15.89 -8.98
N THR A 7 -2.30 15.18 -8.05
CA THR A 7 -0.91 14.73 -8.10
C THR A 7 -0.91 13.21 -8.14
N VAL A 8 -0.06 12.61 -8.97
CA VAL A 8 0.04 11.15 -9.14
C VAL A 8 1.43 10.68 -8.78
N ARG A 9 1.52 9.59 -8.01
CA ARG A 9 2.75 8.89 -7.63
C ARG A 9 2.59 7.38 -7.85
N GLY A 10 3.68 6.67 -8.10
CA GLY A 10 3.68 5.24 -8.40
C GLY A 10 3.09 4.90 -9.78
N GLY A 11 2.65 3.66 -9.93
CA GLY A 11 2.08 3.13 -11.17
C GLY A 11 3.13 3.03 -12.29
N ALA A 12 2.76 3.38 -13.53
CA ALA A 12 3.67 3.30 -14.68
C ALA A 12 5.00 4.07 -14.52
N GLY A 13 5.04 5.07 -13.62
CA GLY A 13 6.24 5.83 -13.26
C GLY A 13 6.89 5.42 -11.94
N GLY A 14 6.35 4.44 -11.23
CA GLY A 14 6.84 3.97 -9.94
C GLY A 14 8.23 3.35 -10.06
N LEU A 15 9.11 3.70 -9.12
CA LEU A 15 10.50 3.27 -9.05
C LEU A 15 10.85 2.94 -7.59
N GLU A 16 10.48 1.74 -7.14
CA GLU A 16 11.02 1.17 -5.91
C GLU A 16 12.29 0.37 -6.21
N ALA A 17 13.34 0.56 -5.41
CA ALA A 17 14.56 -0.21 -5.53
C ALA A 17 14.36 -1.58 -4.86
N ASP A 18 13.95 -2.59 -5.63
CA ASP A 18 13.78 -3.94 -5.10
C ASP A 18 15.14 -4.51 -4.64
N LEU A 19 15.32 -4.57 -3.32
CA LEU A 19 16.53 -5.09 -2.68
C LEU A 19 16.74 -6.57 -3.00
N GLU A 20 15.67 -7.33 -3.27
CA GLU A 20 15.75 -8.74 -3.65
C GLU A 20 16.36 -8.90 -5.04
N ASP A 21 16.05 -7.99 -5.97
CA ASP A 21 16.64 -7.96 -7.31
C ASP A 21 18.14 -7.61 -7.25
N LEU A 22 18.53 -6.62 -6.43
CA LEU A 22 19.94 -6.30 -6.19
C LEU A 22 20.70 -7.49 -5.60
N ALA A 23 20.11 -8.17 -4.62
CA ALA A 23 20.71 -9.35 -4.00
C ALA A 23 20.79 -10.54 -4.99
N THR A 24 19.79 -10.72 -5.84
CA THR A 24 19.79 -11.75 -6.89
C THR A 24 20.87 -11.50 -7.93
N LEU A 25 21.01 -10.25 -8.38
CA LEU A 25 22.04 -9.85 -9.34
C LEU A 25 23.46 -9.95 -8.75
N ALA A 26 23.62 -9.68 -7.46
CA ALA A 26 24.88 -9.87 -6.75
C ALA A 26 25.29 -11.35 -6.70
N ARG A 27 24.38 -12.24 -6.29
CA ARG A 27 24.61 -13.70 -6.29
C ARG A 27 24.99 -14.22 -7.67
N SER A 28 24.28 -13.78 -8.70
CA SER A 28 24.58 -14.15 -10.09
C SER A 28 25.97 -13.67 -10.53
N SER A 29 26.33 -12.42 -10.19
CA SER A 29 27.65 -11.85 -10.48
C SER A 29 28.77 -12.58 -9.75
N SER A 30 28.57 -12.94 -8.48
CA SER A 30 29.52 -13.73 -7.69
C SER A 30 29.72 -15.13 -8.30
N GLY A 31 28.64 -15.80 -8.68
CA GLY A 31 28.70 -17.12 -9.35
C GLY A 31 29.48 -17.07 -10.68
N LEU A 32 29.30 -16.03 -11.49
CA LEU A 32 30.08 -15.81 -12.71
C LEU A 32 31.56 -15.55 -12.40
N ALA A 33 31.86 -14.73 -11.39
CA ALA A 33 33.23 -14.44 -10.98
C ALA A 33 33.98 -15.73 -10.58
N GLU A 34 33.36 -16.58 -9.77
CA GLU A 34 33.96 -17.85 -9.37
C GLU A 34 34.16 -18.82 -10.54
N LEU A 35 33.18 -18.89 -11.46
CA LEU A 35 33.29 -19.74 -12.65
C LEU A 35 34.47 -19.31 -13.52
N LEU A 36 34.61 -18.01 -13.77
CA LEU A 36 35.71 -17.45 -14.55
C LEU A 36 37.06 -17.65 -13.85
N ALA A 37 37.13 -17.45 -12.52
CA ALA A 37 38.34 -17.68 -11.75
C ALA A 37 38.76 -19.16 -11.75
N ARG A 38 37.81 -20.09 -11.60
CA ARG A 38 38.06 -21.54 -11.69
C ARG A 38 38.55 -21.95 -13.08
N ALA A 39 37.93 -21.40 -14.14
CA ALA A 39 38.37 -21.63 -15.51
C ALA A 39 39.79 -21.10 -15.75
N SER A 40 40.09 -19.88 -15.27
CA SER A 40 41.43 -19.32 -15.35
C SER A 40 42.47 -20.20 -14.62
N ALA A 41 42.17 -20.60 -13.38
CA ALA A 41 43.06 -21.45 -12.58
C ALA A 41 43.28 -22.85 -13.18
N ALA A 42 42.27 -23.42 -13.85
CA ALA A 42 42.39 -24.70 -14.53
C ALA A 42 43.26 -24.63 -15.79
N CYS A 43 43.29 -23.48 -16.47
CA CYS A 43 44.04 -23.27 -17.70
C CYS A 43 45.49 -22.79 -17.48
N HIS A 44 45.78 -22.09 -16.37
CA HIS A 44 47.12 -21.62 -16.03
C HIS A 44 48.23 -22.70 -16.05
N PRO A 45 48.00 -23.94 -15.53
CA PRO A 45 49.01 -25.00 -15.57
C PRO A 45 49.45 -25.39 -16.98
N VAL A 46 48.63 -25.13 -18.01
CA VAL A 46 48.98 -25.43 -19.41
C VAL A 46 50.21 -24.63 -19.87
N LEU A 47 50.44 -23.43 -19.32
CA LEU A 47 51.61 -22.60 -19.63
C LEU A 47 52.94 -23.21 -19.18
N VAL A 48 52.90 -24.14 -18.23
CA VAL A 48 54.10 -24.81 -17.69
C VAL A 48 54.05 -26.32 -17.94
N ASP A 49 53.19 -26.76 -18.85
CA ASP A 49 53.01 -28.17 -19.17
C ASP A 49 54.32 -28.74 -19.78
N PRO A 50 54.82 -29.88 -19.28
CA PRO A 50 56.07 -30.46 -19.76
C PRO A 50 56.08 -30.78 -21.26
N ASP A 51 54.94 -31.17 -21.84
CA ASP A 51 54.85 -31.51 -23.26
C ASP A 51 54.88 -30.23 -24.12
N LEU A 52 54.25 -29.15 -23.64
CA LEU A 52 54.37 -27.83 -24.26
C LEU A 52 55.82 -27.34 -24.24
N LEU A 53 56.50 -27.43 -23.09
CA LEU A 53 57.90 -27.01 -22.97
C LEU A 53 58.84 -27.87 -23.82
N ALA A 54 58.59 -29.17 -23.91
CA ALA A 54 59.36 -30.06 -24.78
C ALA A 54 59.20 -29.68 -26.27
N SER A 55 58.01 -29.21 -26.68
CA SER A 55 57.74 -28.80 -28.06
C SER A 55 58.51 -27.54 -28.50
N ALA A 56 58.96 -26.71 -27.55
CA ALA A 56 59.76 -25.51 -27.84
C ALA A 56 61.11 -25.81 -28.50
N LEU A 57 61.65 -27.03 -28.35
CA LEU A 57 62.85 -27.48 -29.05
C LEU A 57 62.63 -27.66 -30.56
N LEU A 58 61.38 -27.93 -30.97
CA LEU A 58 61.00 -28.18 -32.36
C LEU A 58 60.40 -26.94 -33.03
N ASP A 59 59.56 -26.19 -32.33
CA ASP A 59 58.93 -24.95 -32.83
C ASP A 59 58.85 -23.87 -31.74
N PRO A 60 59.96 -23.16 -31.45
CA PRO A 60 59.99 -22.14 -30.42
C PRO A 60 59.06 -20.94 -30.74
N ALA A 61 58.85 -20.64 -32.02
CA ALA A 61 57.99 -19.54 -32.45
C ALA A 61 56.49 -19.90 -32.31
N GLY A 62 56.12 -21.16 -32.52
CA GLY A 62 54.78 -21.67 -32.27
C GLY A 62 54.41 -21.65 -30.79
N VAL A 63 55.31 -22.14 -29.92
CA VAL A 63 55.12 -22.12 -28.46
C VAL A 63 54.97 -20.69 -27.95
N ALA A 64 55.84 -19.77 -28.36
CA ALA A 64 55.74 -18.37 -27.95
C ALA A 64 54.41 -17.70 -28.36
N ARG A 65 53.88 -18.03 -29.56
CA ARG A 65 52.56 -17.53 -29.99
C ARG A 65 51.42 -18.14 -29.18
N PHE A 66 51.49 -19.43 -28.87
CA PHE A 66 50.50 -20.11 -28.03
C PHE A 66 50.49 -19.53 -26.62
N GLU A 67 51.66 -19.40 -25.98
CA GLU A 67 51.80 -18.82 -24.64
C GLU A 67 51.27 -17.39 -24.60
N ALA A 68 51.61 -16.55 -25.60
CA ALA A 68 51.12 -15.18 -25.68
C ALA A 68 49.59 -15.12 -25.82
N ALA A 69 49.00 -15.97 -26.66
CA ALA A 69 47.54 -16.02 -26.85
C ALA A 69 46.81 -16.56 -25.61
N LEU A 70 47.39 -17.56 -24.93
CA LEU A 70 46.82 -18.11 -23.71
C LEU A 70 46.94 -17.11 -22.55
N LEU A 71 48.09 -16.46 -22.38
CA LEU A 71 48.27 -15.39 -21.38
C LEU A 71 47.32 -14.22 -21.62
N ASP A 72 47.09 -13.80 -22.87
CA ASP A 72 46.11 -12.75 -23.18
C ASP A 72 44.67 -13.18 -22.86
N ALA A 73 44.32 -14.44 -23.15
CA ALA A 73 43.00 -15.00 -22.81
C ALA A 73 42.78 -15.19 -21.30
N LEU A 74 43.84 -15.44 -20.53
CA LEU A 74 43.77 -15.61 -19.07
C LEU A 74 43.85 -14.28 -18.33
N ASP A 75 44.89 -13.48 -18.60
CA ASP A 75 45.29 -12.32 -17.80
C ASP A 75 45.34 -11.01 -18.59
N GLY A 76 44.98 -11.04 -19.88
CA GLY A 76 44.82 -9.82 -20.67
C GLY A 76 43.67 -8.94 -20.16
N PRO A 77 43.54 -7.71 -20.69
CA PRO A 77 42.52 -6.74 -20.24
C PRO A 77 41.07 -7.24 -20.37
N GLY A 78 40.81 -8.20 -21.27
CA GLY A 78 39.53 -8.90 -21.41
C GLY A 78 39.59 -10.39 -21.05
N GLY A 79 40.68 -10.82 -20.41
CA GLY A 79 40.92 -12.20 -20.03
C GLY A 79 40.09 -12.65 -18.83
N LEU A 80 40.06 -13.96 -18.60
CA LEU A 80 39.23 -14.58 -17.56
C LEU A 80 39.50 -14.02 -16.16
N THR A 81 40.75 -13.72 -15.81
CA THR A 81 41.14 -13.15 -14.51
C THR A 81 40.59 -11.73 -14.33
N ALA A 82 40.70 -10.88 -15.36
CA ALA A 82 40.18 -9.50 -15.33
C ALA A 82 38.64 -9.47 -15.26
N LEU A 83 37.99 -10.33 -16.03
CA LEU A 83 36.53 -10.49 -15.99
C LEU A 83 36.06 -11.02 -14.63
N ALA A 84 36.73 -12.03 -14.06
CA ALA A 84 36.41 -12.54 -12.73
C ALA A 84 36.48 -11.44 -11.67
N ALA A 85 37.54 -10.64 -11.67
CA ALA A 85 37.70 -9.50 -10.76
C ALA A 85 36.61 -8.44 -10.95
N THR A 86 36.22 -8.17 -12.20
CA THR A 86 35.15 -7.22 -12.54
C THR A 86 33.80 -7.66 -12.00
N PHE A 87 33.43 -8.94 -12.22
CA PHE A 87 32.17 -9.50 -11.70
C PHE A 87 32.17 -9.60 -10.17
N ALA A 88 33.30 -9.92 -9.54
CA ALA A 88 33.43 -9.89 -8.08
C ALA A 88 33.26 -8.46 -7.51
N GLY A 89 33.89 -7.47 -8.14
CA GLY A 89 33.73 -6.06 -7.77
C GLY A 89 32.29 -5.58 -7.93
N ARG A 90 31.60 -6.01 -9.00
CA ARG A 90 30.18 -5.74 -9.20
C ARG A 90 29.30 -6.38 -8.12
N ALA A 91 29.56 -7.64 -7.76
CA ALA A 91 28.81 -8.34 -6.70
C ALA A 91 28.94 -7.59 -5.37
N LEU A 92 30.17 -7.22 -4.97
CA LEU A 92 30.42 -6.43 -3.76
C LEU A 92 29.74 -5.06 -3.79
N ALA A 93 29.75 -4.38 -4.94
CA ALA A 93 29.08 -3.09 -5.07
C ALA A 93 27.56 -3.21 -4.94
N LEU A 94 26.96 -4.28 -5.49
CA LEU A 94 25.53 -4.55 -5.39
C LEU A 94 25.13 -4.98 -3.98
N GLU A 95 25.92 -5.82 -3.31
CA GLU A 95 25.72 -6.18 -1.90
C GLU A 95 25.82 -4.96 -0.99
N ALA A 96 26.87 -4.15 -1.15
CA ALA A 96 27.03 -2.93 -0.38
C ALA A 96 25.91 -1.92 -0.66
N ALA A 97 25.44 -1.81 -1.90
CA ALA A 97 24.28 -0.98 -2.23
C ALA A 97 23.01 -1.50 -1.57
N ALA A 98 22.73 -2.80 -1.66
CA ALA A 98 21.56 -3.41 -1.01
C ALA A 98 21.60 -3.26 0.51
N GLU A 99 22.77 -3.46 1.14
CA GLU A 99 22.96 -3.22 2.58
C GLU A 99 22.82 -1.75 2.94
N THR A 100 23.33 -0.83 2.09
CA THR A 100 23.23 0.61 2.33
C THR A 100 21.79 1.09 2.18
N TYR A 101 21.06 0.61 1.18
CA TYR A 101 19.63 0.90 1.03
C TYR A 101 18.83 0.27 2.15
N ALA A 102 19.04 -1.00 2.49
CA ALA A 102 18.38 -1.64 3.63
C ALA A 102 18.67 -0.92 4.96
N ALA A 103 19.92 -0.48 5.18
CA ALA A 103 20.30 0.30 6.35
C ALA A 103 19.75 1.73 6.29
N ALA A 104 19.66 2.35 5.11
CA ALA A 104 19.04 3.66 4.93
C ALA A 104 17.53 3.59 5.13
N ASP A 105 16.86 2.56 4.63
CA ASP A 105 15.43 2.30 4.83
C ASP A 105 15.16 1.95 6.28
N ALA A 106 15.99 1.13 6.92
CA ALA A 106 15.89 0.87 8.36
C ALA A 106 16.16 2.13 9.18
N SER A 107 17.15 2.94 8.80
CA SER A 107 17.46 4.20 9.49
C SER A 107 16.46 5.30 9.19
N LEU A 108 15.84 5.33 8.01
CA LEU A 108 14.76 6.26 7.64
C LEU A 108 13.46 5.82 8.30
N ALA A 109 13.18 4.52 8.39
CA ALA A 109 12.08 3.99 9.18
C ALA A 109 12.28 4.29 10.66
N GLU A 110 13.48 4.04 11.21
CA GLU A 110 13.82 4.29 12.61
C GLU A 110 13.91 5.80 12.91
N LEU A 111 14.48 6.63 12.03
CA LEU A 111 14.51 8.10 12.19
C LEU A 111 13.15 8.72 11.98
N ALA A 112 12.36 8.25 11.02
CA ALA A 112 11.02 8.76 10.81
C ALA A 112 10.11 8.29 11.94
N ASP A 113 10.24 7.07 12.45
CA ASP A 113 9.54 6.58 13.63
C ASP A 113 10.04 7.28 14.91
N ASP A 114 11.34 7.59 15.05
CA ASP A 114 11.92 8.32 16.18
C ASP A 114 11.64 9.83 16.14
N LEU A 115 11.59 10.47 14.97
CA LEU A 115 11.19 11.87 14.80
C LEU A 115 9.68 12.03 15.03
N ARG A 116 8.87 11.08 14.56
CA ARG A 116 7.43 10.98 14.83
C ARG A 116 7.12 10.61 16.28
N TRP A 117 7.94 9.77 16.90
CA TRP A 117 7.85 9.41 18.31
C TRP A 117 8.35 10.53 19.22
N ALA A 118 9.46 11.20 18.89
CA ALA A 118 9.99 12.31 19.69
C ALA A 118 9.13 13.57 19.57
N SER A 119 8.50 13.81 18.42
CA SER A 119 7.47 14.84 18.28
C SER A 119 6.26 14.50 19.16
N GLY A 120 5.76 13.26 19.12
CA GLY A 120 4.66 12.74 19.95
C GLY A 120 4.93 12.65 21.47
N PHE A 121 6.18 12.38 21.87
CA PHE A 121 6.58 12.13 23.27
C PHE A 121 6.68 13.40 24.11
N LEU A 122 6.95 14.56 23.49
CA LEU A 122 7.04 15.85 24.18
C LEU A 122 5.69 16.58 24.33
N LEU A 123 4.58 15.93 23.96
CA LEU A 123 3.25 16.55 23.82
C LEU A 123 2.17 16.00 24.79
N PRO A 124 2.32 16.03 26.13
CA PRO A 124 1.14 15.95 26.95
C PRO A 124 0.29 17.21 26.73
N VAL A 125 -1.01 16.97 26.51
CA VAL A 125 -2.09 17.93 26.26
C VAL A 125 -2.24 18.29 24.78
N THR A 126 -3.35 17.83 24.19
CA THR A 126 -3.88 18.03 22.84
C THR A 126 -3.97 19.50 22.35
N GLY A 127 -3.41 20.47 23.06
CA GLY A 127 -3.21 21.85 22.62
C GLY A 127 -1.79 22.18 22.13
N GLY A 128 -0.77 21.34 22.36
CA GLY A 128 0.64 21.68 22.10
C GLY A 128 1.05 21.78 20.63
N VAL A 129 0.64 20.83 19.79
CA VAL A 129 0.99 20.79 18.35
C VAL A 129 0.37 21.96 17.61
N LEU A 130 -0.89 22.20 17.90
CA LEU A 130 -1.67 23.22 17.25
C LEU A 130 -1.16 24.63 17.68
N LEU A 131 -0.71 24.79 18.94
CA LEU A 131 -0.07 26.02 19.42
C LEU A 131 1.32 26.25 18.78
N ALA A 132 2.08 25.21 18.44
CA ALA A 132 3.37 25.33 17.76
C ALA A 132 3.23 25.80 16.31
N GLY A 133 2.23 25.28 15.57
CA GLY A 133 1.88 25.77 14.23
C GLY A 133 1.46 27.25 14.23
N VAL A 134 0.69 27.65 15.24
CA VAL A 134 0.35 29.06 15.50
C VAL A 134 1.61 29.89 15.80
N LEU A 135 2.51 29.42 16.68
CA LEU A 135 3.75 30.14 17.04
C LEU A 135 4.75 30.27 15.87
N ALA A 136 4.84 29.26 14.99
CA ALA A 136 5.66 29.30 13.78
C ALA A 136 5.12 30.33 12.76
N ARG A 137 3.80 30.44 12.59
CA ARG A 137 3.17 31.55 11.83
C ARG A 137 3.39 32.90 12.51
N GLY A 138 3.46 32.95 13.84
CA GLY A 138 3.79 34.17 14.61
C GLY A 138 5.12 34.82 14.27
N LEU A 139 6.07 34.04 13.72
CA LEU A 139 7.35 34.54 13.25
C LEU A 139 7.25 35.25 11.88
N VAL A 140 6.18 34.99 11.11
CA VAL A 140 6.00 35.47 9.73
C VAL A 140 4.83 36.46 9.61
N ASP A 141 3.75 36.25 10.37
CA ASP A 141 2.56 37.12 10.46
C ASP A 141 2.03 37.20 11.91
N PRO A 142 2.56 38.13 12.74
CA PRO A 142 2.17 38.25 14.13
C PRO A 142 0.73 38.74 14.35
N ALA A 143 0.08 39.34 13.34
CA ALA A 143 -1.30 39.84 13.46
C ALA A 143 -2.33 38.74 13.18
N GLY A 144 -2.10 37.89 12.17
CA GLY A 144 -2.94 36.71 11.89
C GLY A 144 -2.88 35.65 12.99
N THR A 145 -1.72 35.53 13.64
CA THR A 145 -1.45 34.51 14.67
C THR A 145 -2.34 34.62 15.91
N GLY A 146 -2.74 35.83 16.30
CA GLY A 146 -3.66 36.03 17.44
C GLY A 146 -5.09 35.56 17.15
N ALA A 147 -5.52 35.62 15.89
CA ALA A 147 -6.81 35.09 15.45
C ALA A 147 -6.75 33.56 15.31
N ASP A 148 -5.69 33.03 14.70
CA ASP A 148 -5.46 31.58 14.53
C ASP A 148 -5.42 30.84 15.88
N ALA A 149 -4.75 31.40 16.90
CA ALA A 149 -4.70 30.84 18.25
C ALA A 149 -6.08 30.75 18.92
N ALA A 150 -6.94 31.74 18.66
CA ALA A 150 -8.28 31.80 19.23
C ALA A 150 -9.22 30.80 18.54
N VAL A 151 -9.13 30.69 17.21
CA VAL A 151 -9.88 29.69 16.42
C VAL A 151 -9.52 28.29 16.88
N LEU A 152 -8.23 28.00 17.05
CA LEU A 152 -7.75 26.72 17.54
C LEU A 152 -8.31 26.32 18.92
N LEU A 153 -8.28 27.24 19.88
CA LEU A 153 -8.73 26.97 21.25
C LEU A 153 -10.25 26.78 21.33
N HIS A 154 -11.00 27.37 20.39
CA HIS A 154 -12.45 27.31 20.35
C HIS A 154 -12.99 26.19 19.46
N ASP A 155 -12.31 25.91 18.35
CA ASP A 155 -12.71 24.95 17.32
C ASP A 155 -11.47 24.37 16.62
N PRO A 156 -10.84 23.33 17.20
CA PRO A 156 -9.62 22.73 16.67
C PRO A 156 -9.84 22.03 15.32
N GLU A 157 -11.07 21.60 15.01
CA GLU A 157 -11.42 21.02 13.72
C GLU A 157 -11.43 22.09 12.62
N LEU A 158 -12.01 23.26 12.91
CA LEU A 158 -11.96 24.40 12.01
C LEU A 158 -10.51 24.86 11.76
N TRP A 159 -9.66 24.87 12.78
CA TRP A 159 -8.25 25.24 12.63
C TRP A 159 -7.47 24.25 11.75
N LEU A 160 -7.65 22.93 11.94
CA LEU A 160 -7.04 21.92 11.06
C LEU A 160 -7.53 22.04 9.61
N THR A 161 -8.79 22.42 9.44
CA THR A 161 -9.41 22.67 8.14
C THR A 161 -8.81 23.89 7.43
N GLU A 162 -8.47 24.95 8.17
CA GLU A 162 -7.88 26.18 7.63
C GLU A 162 -6.37 26.07 7.36
N HIS A 163 -5.68 25.05 7.93
CA HIS A 163 -4.21 24.94 7.92
C HIS A 163 -3.73 23.56 7.38
N PRO A 164 -3.99 23.26 6.09
CA PRO A 164 -3.82 21.92 5.54
C PRO A 164 -2.37 21.43 5.45
N GLY A 165 -1.40 22.32 5.29
CA GLY A 165 0.03 21.94 5.25
C GLY A 165 0.58 21.45 6.59
N LEU A 166 -0.21 21.45 7.68
CA LEU A 166 0.16 20.94 9.00
C LEU A 166 -0.51 19.59 9.31
N VAL A 167 -1.36 19.10 8.40
CA VAL A 167 -2.05 17.80 8.50
C VAL A 167 -1.02 16.66 8.57
N ASP A 168 0.01 16.71 7.72
CA ASP A 168 1.09 15.72 7.67
C ASP A 168 1.95 15.74 8.93
N ASP A 169 2.24 16.94 9.47
CA ASP A 169 2.97 17.12 10.73
C ASP A 169 2.18 16.58 11.95
N VAL A 170 0.86 16.77 11.95
CA VAL A 170 -0.05 16.27 13.00
C VAL A 170 -0.24 14.76 12.90
N ALA A 171 -0.48 14.22 11.70
CA ALA A 171 -0.60 12.78 11.45
C ALA A 171 0.70 12.05 11.79
N GLY A 172 1.84 12.62 11.43
CA GLY A 172 3.16 12.15 11.84
C GLY A 172 3.38 12.15 13.35
N ALA A 173 2.72 13.01 14.13
CA ALA A 173 2.87 13.06 15.59
C ALA A 173 1.94 12.12 16.37
N LEU A 174 0.89 11.58 15.75
CA LEU A 174 -0.10 10.69 16.38
C LEU A 174 0.43 9.34 16.91
N PRO A 175 1.46 8.69 16.32
CA PRO A 175 2.01 7.44 16.83
C PRO A 175 2.50 7.52 18.30
N GLY A 176 2.88 8.70 18.79
CA GLY A 176 3.31 8.92 20.18
C GLY A 176 2.18 8.93 21.23
N ALA A 177 0.91 9.04 20.82
CA ALA A 177 -0.22 9.08 21.75
C ALA A 177 -0.41 7.75 22.51
N ALA A 178 0.01 6.63 21.92
CA ALA A 178 0.06 5.33 22.58
C ALA A 178 1.07 5.31 23.74
N GLY A 179 2.22 5.97 23.59
CA GLY A 179 3.27 6.07 24.62
C GLY A 179 2.85 6.90 25.85
N LEU A 180 1.97 7.89 25.67
CA LEU A 180 1.48 8.75 26.77
C LEU A 180 0.62 7.96 27.79
N VAL A 181 -0.16 6.98 27.31
CA VAL A 181 -0.96 6.08 28.15
C VAL A 181 -0.07 5.17 29.00
N GLY A 182 1.06 4.71 28.44
CA GLY A 182 2.05 3.90 29.16
C GLY A 182 2.74 4.64 30.32
N VAL A 183 2.88 5.98 30.22
CA VAL A 183 3.48 6.83 31.27
C VAL A 183 2.47 7.22 32.35
N LEU A 184 1.22 7.50 31.99
CA LEU A 184 0.15 7.89 32.93
C LEU A 184 -0.51 6.68 33.62
N ALA A 185 -0.42 5.49 33.03
CA ALA A 185 -0.94 4.24 33.58
C ALA A 185 0.12 3.11 33.47
N PRO A 186 1.11 3.04 34.39
CA PRO A 186 2.25 2.12 34.32
C PRO A 186 1.88 0.63 34.22
N ALA A 187 0.69 0.26 34.69
CA ALA A 187 0.17 -1.11 34.59
C ALA A 187 -0.24 -1.51 33.16
N ALA A 188 -0.43 -0.54 32.26
CA ALA A 188 -0.75 -0.76 30.84
C ALA A 188 0.50 -0.74 29.93
N ALA A 189 1.68 -0.42 30.47
CA ALA A 189 2.94 -0.30 29.74
C ALA A 189 3.31 -1.52 28.86
N PRO A 190 3.01 -2.79 29.22
CA PRO A 190 3.29 -3.94 28.34
C PRO A 190 2.47 -3.95 27.04
N TRP A 191 1.37 -3.22 26.98
CA TRP A 191 0.47 -3.17 25.81
C TRP A 191 0.81 -2.03 24.85
N PHE A 192 1.47 -0.98 25.35
CA PHE A 192 1.74 0.28 24.63
C PHE A 192 3.24 0.58 24.40
N GLY A 193 4.11 -0.43 24.50
CA GLY A 193 5.55 -0.30 24.25
C GLY A 193 5.98 -0.76 22.84
N GLY A 194 6.71 0.10 22.12
CA GLY A 194 7.37 -0.21 20.83
C GLY A 194 6.96 0.77 19.73
N GLY A 195 7.94 1.29 18.97
CA GLY A 195 7.74 2.26 17.89
C GLY A 195 7.06 1.74 16.63
N ASP A 196 6.65 0.45 16.61
CA ASP A 196 5.99 -0.17 15.47
C ASP A 196 4.45 -0.14 15.63
N VAL A 197 3.79 0.64 14.77
CA VAL A 197 2.32 0.79 14.68
C VAL A 197 1.63 -0.56 14.52
N ARG A 198 2.21 -1.47 13.72
CA ARG A 198 1.61 -2.79 13.44
C ARG A 198 1.63 -3.67 14.69
N ALA A 199 2.77 -3.74 15.39
CA ALA A 199 2.89 -4.47 16.64
C ALA A 199 1.99 -3.90 17.76
N ALA A 200 1.84 -2.58 17.84
CA ALA A 200 0.94 -1.92 18.78
C ALA A 200 -0.53 -2.23 18.47
N ALA A 201 -0.92 -2.13 17.19
CA ALA A 201 -2.26 -2.44 16.72
C ALA A 201 -2.60 -3.92 16.96
N GLY A 202 -1.69 -4.86 16.66
CA GLY A 202 -1.89 -6.29 16.93
C GLY A 202 -2.10 -6.62 18.42
N ARG A 203 -1.41 -5.93 19.34
CA ARG A 203 -1.66 -6.10 20.79
C ARG A 203 -3.01 -5.53 21.20
N LEU A 204 -3.40 -4.38 20.67
CA LEU A 204 -4.69 -3.75 20.96
C LEU A 204 -5.86 -4.54 20.39
N GLY A 205 -5.69 -5.18 19.24
CA GLY A 205 -6.70 -6.03 18.61
C GLY A 205 -7.17 -7.18 19.51
N GLN A 206 -6.34 -7.63 20.45
CA GLN A 206 -6.70 -8.65 21.44
C GLN A 206 -7.79 -8.20 22.42
N LEU A 207 -8.01 -6.88 22.57
CA LEU A 207 -9.05 -6.32 23.44
C LEU A 207 -10.45 -6.34 22.79
N TRP A 208 -10.53 -6.54 21.46
CA TRP A 208 -11.78 -6.65 20.73
C TRP A 208 -11.89 -8.05 20.12
N PRO A 209 -12.61 -9.01 20.72
CA PRO A 209 -12.79 -10.32 20.09
C PRO A 209 -13.51 -10.18 18.73
N ASP A 210 -12.95 -10.79 17.69
CA ASP A 210 -13.43 -10.65 16.30
C ASP A 210 -14.44 -11.73 15.88
N GLY A 211 -14.59 -12.78 16.68
CA GLY A 211 -15.69 -13.74 16.54
C GLY A 211 -15.66 -14.54 15.24
N THR A 212 -16.85 -14.94 14.78
CA THR A 212 -17.05 -15.72 13.55
C THR A 212 -17.95 -14.96 12.57
N PRO A 213 -17.67 -15.00 11.24
CA PRO A 213 -18.43 -14.21 10.27
C PRO A 213 -19.87 -14.70 10.17
N VAL A 214 -20.78 -13.75 10.03
CA VAL A 214 -22.18 -13.96 9.71
C VAL A 214 -22.48 -13.16 8.45
N VAL A 215 -22.96 -13.84 7.41
CA VAL A 215 -23.38 -13.21 6.15
C VAL A 215 -24.85 -13.54 5.92
N THR A 216 -25.66 -12.51 5.72
CA THR A 216 -27.10 -12.61 5.47
C THR A 216 -27.41 -11.98 4.13
N ASP A 217 -28.07 -12.75 3.26
CA ASP A 217 -28.55 -12.26 1.97
C ASP A 217 -29.66 -11.23 2.19
N LEU A 218 -29.53 -10.07 1.54
CA LEU A 218 -30.57 -9.06 1.43
C LEU A 218 -31.14 -9.06 0.00
N PRO A 219 -32.30 -8.42 -0.25
CA PRO A 219 -32.78 -8.25 -1.61
C PRO A 219 -31.74 -7.55 -2.49
N ASP A 220 -31.51 -8.09 -3.69
CA ASP A 220 -30.62 -7.48 -4.69
C ASP A 220 -31.00 -6.01 -4.97
N ASP A 221 -30.00 -5.17 -5.24
CA ASP A 221 -30.24 -3.78 -5.63
C ASP A 221 -30.59 -3.69 -7.12
N ALA A 222 -31.89 -3.63 -7.40
CA ALA A 222 -32.44 -3.49 -8.74
C ALA A 222 -32.49 -2.03 -9.23
N GLY A 223 -31.90 -1.07 -8.49
CA GLY A 223 -31.82 0.32 -8.89
C GLY A 223 -31.05 0.50 -10.21
N ALA A 224 -31.49 1.43 -11.05
CA ALA A 224 -30.85 1.69 -12.35
C ALA A 224 -29.36 2.06 -12.21
N ALA A 225 -28.98 2.76 -11.13
CA ALA A 225 -27.59 3.10 -10.86
C ALA A 225 -26.76 1.91 -10.34
N ALA A 226 -27.39 0.95 -9.65
CA ALA A 226 -26.73 -0.24 -9.13
C ALA A 226 -26.54 -1.31 -10.21
N THR A 227 -27.43 -1.35 -11.21
CA THR A 227 -27.40 -2.30 -12.33
C THR A 227 -26.74 -1.71 -13.59
N ALA A 228 -26.25 -0.48 -13.53
CA ALA A 228 -25.45 0.11 -14.59
C ALA A 228 -24.02 -0.47 -14.56
N PRO A 229 -23.48 -0.93 -15.70
CA PRO A 229 -22.07 -1.30 -15.80
C PRO A 229 -21.15 -0.13 -15.41
N PRO A 230 -20.13 -0.35 -14.54
CA PRO A 230 -19.16 0.68 -14.23
C PRO A 230 -18.36 1.03 -15.48
N ARG A 231 -18.20 2.31 -15.79
CA ARG A 231 -17.43 2.75 -16.97
C ARG A 231 -16.08 3.32 -16.60
N ASP A 232 -15.96 3.82 -15.38
CA ASP A 232 -14.83 4.62 -14.92
C ASP A 232 -14.70 4.58 -13.38
N VAL A 233 -13.73 5.29 -12.83
CA VAL A 233 -13.43 5.27 -11.39
C VAL A 233 -14.54 5.97 -10.60
N ALA A 234 -15.15 7.02 -11.15
CA ALA A 234 -16.28 7.72 -10.54
C ALA A 234 -17.50 6.80 -10.39
N ASP A 235 -17.82 5.97 -11.38
CA ASP A 235 -18.91 4.99 -11.28
C ASP A 235 -18.65 3.96 -10.16
N LEU A 236 -17.38 3.55 -9.96
CA LEU A 236 -16.97 2.66 -8.85
C LEU A 236 -17.13 3.35 -7.48
N VAL A 237 -16.59 4.55 -7.30
CA VAL A 237 -16.65 5.30 -6.03
C VAL A 237 -18.09 5.71 -5.70
N ALA A 238 -18.92 6.04 -6.70
CA ALA A 238 -20.33 6.33 -6.50
C ALA A 238 -21.13 5.09 -6.06
N ALA A 239 -20.77 3.89 -6.51
CA ALA A 239 -21.37 2.64 -6.04
C ALA A 239 -21.01 2.38 -4.57
N LEU A 240 -19.73 2.52 -4.22
CA LEU A 240 -19.27 2.46 -2.83
C LEU A 240 -19.99 3.48 -1.93
N ALA A 241 -20.17 4.72 -2.40
CA ALA A 241 -20.90 5.76 -1.68
C ALA A 241 -22.38 5.39 -1.42
N ARG A 242 -23.05 4.82 -2.42
CA ARG A 242 -24.43 4.31 -2.27
C ARG A 242 -24.52 3.23 -1.20
N ARG A 243 -23.58 2.27 -1.21
CA ARG A 243 -23.54 1.19 -0.21
C ARG A 243 -23.22 1.73 1.18
N ALA A 244 -22.30 2.68 1.29
CA ALA A 244 -21.99 3.34 2.55
C ALA A 244 -23.22 4.05 3.15
N ALA A 245 -24.05 4.70 2.33
CA ALA A 245 -25.28 5.36 2.78
C ALA A 245 -26.36 4.38 3.29
N ALA A 246 -26.32 3.10 2.89
CA ALA A 246 -27.20 2.05 3.40
C ALA A 246 -26.71 1.42 4.71
N SER A 247 -25.44 1.64 5.07
CA SER A 247 -24.83 1.16 6.31
C SER A 247 -24.99 2.18 7.45
N ASN A 248 -25.07 1.68 8.69
CA ASN A 248 -25.11 2.50 9.91
C ASN A 248 -24.58 1.67 11.09
N SER A 249 -24.47 2.26 12.29
CA SER A 249 -23.92 1.58 13.48
C SER A 249 -24.61 0.28 13.93
N ARG A 250 -25.71 -0.14 13.28
CA ARG A 250 -26.42 -1.40 13.56
C ARG A 250 -26.54 -2.31 12.33
N THR A 251 -26.02 -1.88 11.19
CA THR A 251 -26.18 -2.61 9.93
C THR A 251 -24.97 -2.35 9.05
N ASP A 252 -24.06 -3.32 8.98
CA ASP A 252 -22.95 -3.35 8.02
C ASP A 252 -23.39 -4.06 6.74
N GLN A 253 -23.34 -3.35 5.60
CA GLN A 253 -23.70 -3.89 4.30
C GLN A 253 -22.56 -3.75 3.31
N ILE A 254 -22.41 -4.76 2.45
CA ILE A 254 -21.53 -4.76 1.28
C ILE A 254 -22.32 -5.14 0.03
N ASP A 255 -21.81 -4.75 -1.13
CA ASP A 255 -22.29 -5.21 -2.42
C ASP A 255 -21.28 -6.13 -3.09
N VAL A 256 -21.79 -7.13 -3.80
CA VAL A 256 -21.05 -7.87 -4.81
C VAL A 256 -21.76 -7.69 -6.15
N ARG A 257 -21.13 -6.91 -7.03
CA ARG A 257 -21.59 -6.69 -8.41
C ARG A 257 -21.00 -7.75 -9.33
N VAL A 258 -21.86 -8.48 -10.01
CA VAL A 258 -21.49 -9.47 -11.03
C VAL A 258 -21.69 -8.84 -12.40
N ILE A 259 -20.58 -8.53 -13.07
CA ILE A 259 -20.58 -8.01 -14.44
C ILE A 259 -20.46 -9.21 -15.38
N SER A 260 -21.46 -9.43 -16.22
CA SER A 260 -21.42 -10.46 -17.26
C SER A 260 -21.23 -9.81 -18.63
N HIS A 261 -20.11 -10.14 -19.28
CA HIS A 261 -19.73 -9.64 -20.60
C HIS A 261 -20.34 -10.50 -21.70
N ALA A 262 -20.44 -9.96 -22.91
CA ALA A 262 -21.04 -10.67 -24.04
C ALA A 262 -20.23 -11.88 -24.54
N ASP A 263 -18.94 -11.95 -24.21
CA ASP A 263 -18.10 -13.12 -24.49
C ASP A 263 -18.33 -14.27 -23.49
N GLY A 264 -19.20 -14.08 -22.49
CA GLY A 264 -19.53 -15.04 -21.46
C GLY A 264 -18.61 -15.00 -20.24
N THR A 265 -17.59 -14.13 -20.23
CA THR A 265 -16.76 -13.89 -19.05
C THR A 265 -17.52 -13.10 -17.99
N ARG A 266 -17.11 -13.28 -16.73
CA ARG A 266 -17.69 -12.59 -15.58
C ARG A 266 -16.58 -11.91 -14.79
N ALA A 267 -16.89 -10.75 -14.21
CA ALA A 267 -16.03 -10.05 -13.28
C ALA A 267 -16.83 -9.61 -12.05
N TYR A 268 -16.17 -9.57 -10.91
CA TYR A 268 -16.79 -9.31 -9.61
C TYR A 268 -16.22 -8.05 -9.01
N VAL A 269 -17.08 -7.11 -8.60
CA VAL A 269 -16.66 -5.89 -7.89
C VAL A 269 -17.32 -5.89 -6.52
N VAL A 270 -16.52 -5.75 -5.46
CA VAL A 270 -17.00 -5.70 -4.08
C VAL A 270 -16.89 -4.28 -3.55
N ASP A 271 -17.99 -3.71 -3.06
CA ASP A 271 -18.01 -2.41 -2.41
C ASP A 271 -17.99 -2.57 -0.89
N ILE A 272 -16.93 -2.08 -0.23
CA ILE A 272 -16.66 -2.26 1.20
C ILE A 272 -16.65 -0.89 1.91
N PRO A 273 -17.75 -0.48 2.55
CA PRO A 273 -17.82 0.81 3.25
C PRO A 273 -16.89 0.94 4.46
N GLY A 274 -16.65 2.18 4.88
CA GLY A 274 -15.88 2.51 6.08
C GLY A 274 -16.59 2.22 7.41
N THR A 275 -15.96 2.69 8.49
CA THR A 275 -16.44 2.52 9.87
C THR A 275 -17.76 3.25 10.10
N ALA A 276 -18.76 2.56 10.63
CA ALA A 276 -20.01 3.18 11.09
C ALA A 276 -20.31 2.95 12.57
N ASP A 277 -19.53 2.09 13.25
CA ASP A 277 -19.62 1.87 14.69
C ASP A 277 -18.32 2.28 15.41
N TRP A 278 -18.41 3.35 16.21
CA TRP A 278 -17.28 3.95 16.93
C TRP A 278 -17.32 3.66 18.43
N ASN A 279 -18.07 2.63 18.86
CA ASN A 279 -18.17 2.27 20.26
C ASN A 279 -16.80 1.89 20.86
N PRO A 280 -16.56 2.22 22.14
CA PRO A 280 -15.32 1.86 22.84
C PRO A 280 -15.16 0.33 22.98
N PRO A 281 -13.95 -0.17 23.30
CA PRO A 281 -13.71 -1.60 23.49
C PRO A 281 -14.66 -2.23 24.49
N SER A 282 -15.13 -3.45 24.18
CA SER A 282 -15.95 -4.27 25.06
C SER A 282 -15.43 -5.71 25.07
N ALA A 283 -15.55 -6.37 26.23
CA ALA A 283 -15.25 -7.80 26.38
C ALA A 283 -16.26 -8.71 25.64
N THR A 284 -17.38 -8.15 25.15
CA THR A 284 -18.37 -8.86 24.33
C THR A 284 -18.10 -8.60 22.86
N VAL A 285 -18.26 -9.63 22.03
CA VAL A 285 -18.20 -9.50 20.56
C VAL A 285 -19.22 -8.46 20.10
N ASN A 286 -18.74 -7.41 19.44
CA ASN A 286 -19.61 -6.47 18.75
C ASN A 286 -20.14 -7.14 17.48
N PRO A 287 -21.46 -7.27 17.26
CA PRO A 287 -21.99 -7.91 16.07
C PRO A 287 -21.65 -7.19 14.77
N GLN A 288 -21.30 -5.89 14.82
CA GLN A 288 -20.89 -5.15 13.62
C GLN A 288 -19.39 -5.35 13.34
N THR A 289 -19.07 -5.55 12.07
CA THR A 289 -17.70 -5.70 11.59
C THR A 289 -17.07 -4.38 11.13
N HIS A 290 -17.87 -3.34 10.86
CA HIS A 290 -17.37 -2.00 10.51
C HIS A 290 -17.04 -1.12 11.72
N ASP A 291 -16.29 -1.66 12.69
CA ASP A 291 -16.11 -1.05 14.00
C ASP A 291 -14.66 -0.71 14.34
N LEU A 292 -14.44 0.06 15.41
CA LEU A 292 -13.10 0.46 15.84
C LEU A 292 -12.16 -0.73 16.10
N GLY A 293 -12.67 -1.85 16.60
CA GLY A 293 -11.88 -3.06 16.81
C GLY A 293 -11.32 -3.62 15.51
N THR A 294 -12.09 -3.57 14.44
CA THR A 294 -11.68 -4.01 13.11
C THR A 294 -10.63 -3.08 12.51
N ASN A 295 -10.70 -1.75 12.75
CA ASN A 295 -9.63 -0.81 12.36
C ASN A 295 -8.29 -1.21 12.98
N VAL A 296 -8.28 -1.50 14.27
CA VAL A 296 -7.06 -1.86 15.01
C VAL A 296 -6.50 -3.19 14.50
N ARG A 297 -7.36 -4.19 14.26
CA ARG A 297 -6.92 -5.51 13.79
C ARG A 297 -6.34 -5.46 12.38
N VAL A 298 -7.01 -4.78 11.45
CA VAL A 298 -6.52 -4.68 10.07
C VAL A 298 -5.24 -3.85 9.96
N LEU A 299 -5.07 -2.81 10.78
CA LEU A 299 -3.79 -2.09 10.90
C LEU A 299 -2.66 -2.98 11.47
N GLY A 300 -3.00 -3.96 12.31
CA GLY A 300 -2.08 -5.01 12.76
C GLY A 300 -1.72 -6.04 11.68
N GLY A 301 -2.45 -6.02 10.56
CA GLY A 301 -2.34 -7.01 9.48
C GLY A 301 -3.02 -8.34 9.79
N ASP A 302 -4.04 -8.34 10.67
CA ASP A 302 -4.86 -9.52 10.93
C ASP A 302 -5.84 -9.76 9.77
N ALA A 303 -6.00 -11.02 9.35
CA ALA A 303 -7.12 -11.44 8.54
C ALA A 303 -8.42 -11.34 9.38
N THR A 304 -9.20 -10.28 9.13
CA THR A 304 -10.37 -9.96 9.96
C THR A 304 -11.60 -10.78 9.61
N THR A 305 -12.56 -10.84 10.54
CA THR A 305 -13.87 -11.45 10.29
C THR A 305 -14.64 -10.71 9.20
N ARG A 306 -14.35 -9.41 8.99
CA ARG A 306 -14.89 -8.64 7.87
C ARG A 306 -14.35 -9.15 6.53
N GLN A 307 -13.06 -9.46 6.44
CA GLN A 307 -12.47 -10.10 5.25
C GLN A 307 -13.08 -11.49 4.99
N ALA A 308 -13.25 -12.30 6.04
CA ALA A 308 -13.90 -13.61 5.90
C ALA A 308 -15.37 -13.50 5.45
N ALA A 309 -16.09 -12.45 5.91
CA ALA A 309 -17.45 -12.17 5.46
C ALA A 309 -17.49 -11.71 3.99
N VAL A 310 -16.52 -10.92 3.53
CA VAL A 310 -16.36 -10.56 2.11
C VAL A 310 -16.11 -11.82 1.26
N ALA A 311 -15.23 -12.72 1.71
CA ALA A 311 -14.98 -13.99 1.02
C ALA A 311 -16.24 -14.87 0.91
N GLU A 312 -17.03 -14.95 1.98
CA GLU A 312 -18.32 -15.66 1.96
C GLU A 312 -19.33 -15.00 1.02
N ALA A 313 -19.41 -13.66 0.99
CA ALA A 313 -20.30 -12.93 0.07
C ALA A 313 -19.93 -13.17 -1.40
N LEU A 314 -18.63 -13.14 -1.74
CA LEU A 314 -18.12 -13.49 -3.07
C LEU A 314 -18.51 -14.92 -3.47
N ARG A 315 -18.35 -15.90 -2.56
CA ARG A 315 -18.77 -17.30 -2.81
C ARG A 315 -20.29 -17.39 -3.06
N ARG A 316 -21.11 -16.66 -2.30
CA ARG A 316 -22.57 -16.64 -2.49
C ARG A 316 -23.00 -15.99 -3.79
N ALA A 317 -22.29 -14.96 -4.23
CA ALA A 317 -22.47 -14.34 -5.55
C ALA A 317 -21.97 -15.24 -6.71
N GLY A 318 -21.35 -16.37 -6.38
CA GLY A 318 -20.92 -17.38 -7.35
C GLY A 318 -19.55 -17.14 -7.98
N ALA A 319 -18.70 -16.31 -7.35
CA ALA A 319 -17.31 -16.16 -7.74
C ALA A 319 -16.51 -17.43 -7.39
N GLY A 320 -15.72 -17.92 -8.34
CA GLY A 320 -14.70 -18.94 -8.13
C GLY A 320 -13.29 -18.35 -7.98
N SER A 321 -12.31 -19.21 -7.70
CA SER A 321 -10.92 -18.80 -7.47
C SER A 321 -10.19 -18.26 -8.69
N THR A 322 -10.76 -18.41 -9.89
CA THR A 322 -10.21 -17.89 -11.16
C THR A 322 -11.03 -16.76 -11.76
N ASP A 323 -12.17 -16.41 -11.15
CA ASP A 323 -12.97 -15.28 -11.63
C ASP A 323 -12.29 -13.98 -11.17
N PRO A 324 -12.11 -12.98 -12.05
CA PRO A 324 -11.44 -11.74 -11.69
C PRO A 324 -12.28 -10.96 -10.66
N VAL A 325 -11.62 -10.54 -9.57
CA VAL A 325 -12.20 -9.76 -8.49
C VAL A 325 -11.53 -8.38 -8.38
N MET A 326 -12.34 -7.34 -8.23
CA MET A 326 -11.94 -5.99 -7.83
C MET A 326 -12.54 -5.67 -6.46
N LEU A 327 -11.72 -5.13 -5.57
CA LEU A 327 -12.14 -4.69 -4.24
C LEU A 327 -12.13 -3.16 -4.18
N VAL A 328 -13.26 -2.55 -3.84
CA VAL A 328 -13.43 -1.10 -3.79
C VAL A 328 -13.80 -0.71 -2.36
N GLY A 329 -12.91 0.00 -1.67
CA GLY A 329 -13.03 0.23 -0.23
C GLY A 329 -12.88 1.68 0.19
N HIS A 330 -13.61 2.10 1.23
CA HIS A 330 -13.46 3.42 1.86
C HIS A 330 -12.95 3.27 3.30
N SER A 331 -11.99 4.11 3.72
CA SER A 331 -11.50 4.13 5.09
C SER A 331 -11.10 2.71 5.55
N GLN A 332 -11.70 2.19 6.62
CA GLN A 332 -11.54 0.79 7.05
C GLN A 332 -11.75 -0.24 5.95
N GLY A 333 -12.77 -0.06 5.12
CA GLY A 333 -13.10 -1.01 4.06
C GLY A 333 -11.99 -1.13 3.03
N GLY A 334 -11.23 -0.04 2.78
CA GLY A 334 -10.05 -0.09 1.92
C GLY A 334 -8.85 -0.77 2.59
N MET A 335 -8.68 -0.67 3.91
CA MET A 335 -7.69 -1.49 4.64
C MET A 335 -8.02 -2.98 4.51
N VAL A 336 -9.29 -3.35 4.70
CA VAL A 336 -9.77 -4.73 4.54
C VAL A 336 -9.61 -5.20 3.09
N ALA A 337 -9.87 -4.32 2.11
CA ALA A 337 -9.65 -4.63 0.69
C ALA A 337 -8.17 -4.89 0.38
N ALA A 338 -7.27 -4.04 0.88
CA ALA A 338 -5.83 -4.19 0.66
C ALA A 338 -5.28 -5.44 1.35
N GLN A 339 -5.72 -5.73 2.58
CA GLN A 339 -5.34 -6.97 3.28
C GLN A 339 -5.88 -8.21 2.56
N ALA A 340 -7.14 -8.19 2.10
CA ALA A 340 -7.70 -9.29 1.32
C ALA A 340 -6.96 -9.51 -0.02
N ALA A 341 -6.46 -8.43 -0.63
CA ALA A 341 -5.61 -8.52 -1.81
C ALA A 341 -4.22 -9.10 -1.51
N ALA A 342 -3.65 -8.78 -0.34
CA ALA A 342 -2.41 -9.40 0.13
C ALA A 342 -2.57 -10.91 0.39
N ASP A 343 -3.75 -11.32 0.84
CA ASP A 343 -4.09 -12.73 1.09
C ASP A 343 -4.68 -13.45 -0.14
N ALA A 344 -4.71 -12.81 -1.31
CA ALA A 344 -5.32 -13.38 -2.51
C ALA A 344 -4.66 -14.69 -2.95
N GLY A 345 -5.47 -15.70 -3.25
CA GLY A 345 -5.02 -17.04 -3.64
C GLY A 345 -4.54 -17.91 -2.47
N THR A 346 -4.62 -17.41 -1.24
CA THR A 346 -4.44 -18.24 -0.03
C THR A 346 -5.75 -18.97 0.31
N PRO A 347 -5.72 -20.02 1.16
CA PRO A 347 -6.94 -20.67 1.63
C PRO A 347 -7.92 -19.74 2.36
N ASP A 348 -7.42 -18.65 2.95
CA ASP A 348 -8.24 -17.68 3.69
C ASP A 348 -8.95 -16.68 2.75
N PHE A 349 -8.42 -16.46 1.55
CA PHE A 349 -9.01 -15.62 0.51
C PHE A 349 -8.72 -16.15 -0.91
N ASP A 350 -9.30 -17.31 -1.25
CA ASP A 350 -9.06 -18.05 -2.51
C ASP A 350 -9.78 -17.43 -3.72
N PHE A 351 -9.36 -16.22 -4.11
CA PHE A 351 -9.89 -15.47 -5.25
C PHE A 351 -8.78 -14.81 -6.07
N ASP A 352 -9.02 -14.65 -7.37
CA ASP A 352 -8.17 -13.91 -8.30
C ASP A 352 -8.43 -12.39 -8.18
N VAL A 353 -7.90 -11.78 -7.12
CA VAL A 353 -7.93 -10.33 -6.94
C VAL A 353 -7.00 -9.68 -7.95
N ARG A 354 -7.54 -8.89 -8.87
CA ARG A 354 -6.80 -8.21 -9.94
C ARG A 354 -6.62 -6.72 -9.69
N SER A 355 -7.55 -6.12 -8.96
CA SER A 355 -7.55 -4.67 -8.74
C SER A 355 -8.10 -4.27 -7.38
N VAL A 356 -7.54 -3.22 -6.80
CA VAL A 356 -8.04 -2.57 -5.59
C VAL A 356 -8.21 -1.07 -5.87
N VAL A 357 -9.35 -0.51 -5.49
CA VAL A 357 -9.55 0.95 -5.48
C VAL A 357 -9.86 1.36 -4.05
N THR A 358 -9.08 2.28 -3.50
CA THR A 358 -9.34 2.79 -2.15
C THR A 358 -9.65 4.28 -2.16
N ALA A 359 -10.52 4.69 -1.23
CA ALA A 359 -10.87 6.07 -0.98
C ALA A 359 -10.57 6.39 0.48
N GLY A 360 -9.55 7.19 0.74
CA GLY A 360 -9.23 7.67 2.08
C GLY A 360 -8.77 6.57 3.04
N SER A 361 -8.02 5.58 2.56
CA SER A 361 -7.66 4.40 3.35
C SER A 361 -6.15 4.33 3.60
N PRO A 362 -5.70 4.11 4.85
CA PRO A 362 -4.29 3.88 5.15
C PRO A 362 -3.91 2.45 4.76
N ILE A 363 -3.26 2.28 3.60
CA ILE A 363 -2.96 0.97 3.02
C ILE A 363 -1.46 0.71 2.82
N ALA A 364 -0.60 1.63 3.23
CA ALA A 364 0.84 1.58 2.97
C ALA A 364 1.54 0.38 3.63
N ARG A 365 0.86 -0.33 4.54
CA ARG A 365 1.38 -1.51 5.27
C ARG A 365 0.75 -2.83 4.86
N ALA A 366 -0.17 -2.84 3.90
CA ALA A 366 -0.88 -4.05 3.50
C ALA A 366 0.01 -5.06 2.75
N GLY A 367 1.06 -4.58 2.06
CA GLY A 367 1.96 -5.45 1.29
C GLY A 367 1.26 -6.12 0.10
N VAL A 368 0.55 -5.33 -0.70
CA VAL A 368 -0.22 -5.84 -1.84
C VAL A 368 0.73 -6.39 -2.92
N PRO A 369 0.57 -7.65 -3.37
CA PRO A 369 1.53 -8.27 -4.27
C PRO A 369 1.48 -7.67 -5.68
N ALA A 370 2.63 -7.66 -6.36
CA ALA A 370 2.84 -7.05 -7.68
C ALA A 370 1.78 -7.36 -8.78
N PRO A 371 1.16 -8.56 -8.84
CA PRO A 371 0.11 -8.84 -9.83
C PRO A 371 -1.18 -8.03 -9.63
N VAL A 372 -1.40 -7.45 -8.45
CA VAL A 372 -2.63 -6.71 -8.12
C VAL A 372 -2.42 -5.21 -8.36
N GLN A 373 -3.28 -4.61 -9.18
CA GLN A 373 -3.24 -3.18 -9.46
C GLN A 373 -4.01 -2.38 -8.40
N VAL A 374 -3.37 -1.41 -7.76
CA VAL A 374 -3.96 -0.57 -6.71
C VAL A 374 -4.09 0.88 -7.22
N LEU A 375 -5.28 1.46 -7.05
CA LEU A 375 -5.52 2.89 -7.18
C LEU A 375 -5.96 3.45 -5.83
N ALA A 376 -5.08 4.18 -5.15
CA ALA A 376 -5.35 4.83 -3.89
C ALA A 376 -5.72 6.29 -4.12
N LEU A 377 -6.94 6.68 -3.75
CA LEU A 377 -7.38 8.08 -3.77
C LEU A 377 -7.18 8.67 -2.37
N GLU A 378 -6.50 9.81 -2.29
CA GLU A 378 -6.20 10.51 -1.03
C GLU A 378 -6.52 12.00 -1.14
N ASN A 379 -7.33 12.52 -0.23
CA ASN A 379 -7.60 13.95 -0.13
C ASN A 379 -6.57 14.61 0.79
N VAL A 380 -5.92 15.69 0.36
CA VAL A 380 -4.91 16.42 1.18
C VAL A 380 -5.47 16.95 2.50
N HIS A 381 -6.80 17.08 2.60
CA HIS A 381 -7.48 17.55 3.81
C HIS A 381 -8.04 16.41 4.68
N ASP A 382 -7.71 15.17 4.35
CA ASP A 382 -8.11 13.97 5.07
C ASP A 382 -6.91 13.39 5.82
N LEU A 383 -7.03 13.32 7.14
CA LEU A 383 -6.00 12.78 8.03
C LEU A 383 -5.95 11.24 8.02
N VAL A 384 -7.03 10.58 7.62
CA VAL A 384 -7.19 9.12 7.78
C VAL A 384 -6.19 8.29 6.96
N PRO A 385 -5.90 8.61 5.68
CA PRO A 385 -4.89 7.90 4.89
C PRO A 385 -3.51 7.86 5.52
N HIS A 386 -3.16 8.86 6.33
CA HIS A 386 -1.83 9.02 6.92
C HIS A 386 -1.68 8.35 8.30
N LEU A 387 -2.72 7.67 8.80
CA LEU A 387 -2.73 7.12 10.17
C LEU A 387 -1.86 5.87 10.36
N ASP A 388 -1.44 5.20 9.28
CA ASP A 388 -0.43 4.14 9.33
C ASP A 388 1.01 4.70 9.36
N ALA A 389 1.16 6.03 9.33
CA ALA A 389 2.42 6.76 9.42
C ALA A 389 3.46 6.35 8.35
N ARG A 390 3.00 5.88 7.19
CA ARG A 390 3.83 5.53 6.04
C ARG A 390 3.13 6.00 4.76
N GLU A 391 3.90 6.52 3.81
CA GLU A 391 3.37 6.81 2.47
C GLU A 391 3.20 5.50 1.68
N ASN A 392 2.18 5.41 0.82
CA ASN A 392 2.05 4.25 -0.06
C ASN A 392 3.32 4.05 -0.91
N ASP A 393 3.60 2.79 -1.20
CA ASP A 393 4.76 2.33 -1.96
C ASP A 393 4.76 2.96 -3.36
N ASP A 394 5.94 3.37 -3.84
CA ASP A 394 6.11 4.02 -5.15
C ASP A 394 6.30 2.97 -6.24
N ASP A 395 5.41 2.00 -6.25
CA ASP A 395 5.53 0.74 -6.98
C ASP A 395 4.82 0.75 -8.34
N PRO A 396 5.27 -0.06 -9.31
CA PRO A 396 4.61 -0.17 -10.62
C PRO A 396 3.14 -0.54 -10.59
N ASN A 397 2.70 -1.27 -9.56
CA ASN A 397 1.32 -1.70 -9.38
C ASN A 397 0.53 -0.86 -8.36
N VAL A 398 1.14 0.14 -7.71
CA VAL A 398 0.48 1.02 -6.73
C VAL A 398 0.44 2.43 -7.29
N THR A 399 -0.75 2.93 -7.65
CA THR A 399 -0.94 4.32 -8.10
C THR A 399 -1.65 5.11 -7.01
N THR A 400 -0.96 6.08 -6.40
CA THR A 400 -1.55 7.02 -5.46
C THR A 400 -1.91 8.31 -6.17
N VAL A 401 -3.19 8.69 -6.09
CA VAL A 401 -3.69 9.97 -6.60
C VAL A 401 -4.13 10.83 -5.44
N THR A 402 -3.37 11.91 -5.22
CA THR A 402 -3.67 12.92 -4.23
C THR A 402 -4.46 14.06 -4.88
N PHE A 403 -5.52 14.55 -4.23
CA PHE A 403 -6.34 15.64 -4.74
C PHE A 403 -6.77 16.61 -3.63
N ASP A 404 -7.09 17.85 -4.01
CA ASP A 404 -7.59 18.87 -3.09
C ASP A 404 -9.12 18.96 -3.13
N ALA A 405 -9.79 18.51 -2.08
CA ALA A 405 -11.22 18.70 -1.91
C ALA A 405 -11.58 19.11 -0.48
N GLN A 406 -11.43 20.40 -0.17
CA GLN A 406 -11.87 20.97 1.11
C GLN A 406 -13.41 21.10 1.19
N GLN A 407 -14.01 20.50 2.20
CA GLN A 407 -15.45 20.47 2.48
C GLN A 407 -15.82 21.12 3.83
N GLY A 408 -14.84 21.71 4.53
CA GLY A 408 -15.06 22.52 5.73
C GLY A 408 -15.03 21.74 7.05
N SER A 409 -14.80 20.43 7.02
CA SER A 409 -14.59 19.61 8.22
C SER A 409 -13.82 18.33 7.89
N ILE A 410 -13.14 17.75 8.89
CA ILE A 410 -12.36 16.52 8.71
C ILE A 410 -13.27 15.38 8.26
N GLY A 411 -14.45 15.24 8.89
CA GLY A 411 -15.41 14.21 8.51
C GLY A 411 -15.95 14.37 7.09
N ALA A 412 -16.18 15.61 6.64
CA ALA A 412 -16.64 15.88 5.28
C ALA A 412 -15.53 15.69 4.23
N ASN A 413 -14.28 16.00 4.59
CA ASN A 413 -13.09 15.74 3.77
C ASN A 413 -12.78 14.25 3.62
N HIS A 414 -13.11 13.48 4.65
CA HIS A 414 -13.00 12.02 4.65
C HIS A 414 -14.18 11.32 3.97
N GLY A 415 -15.33 11.98 3.81
CA GLY A 415 -16.54 11.33 3.32
C GLY A 415 -16.49 10.94 1.84
N VAL A 416 -16.89 9.71 1.54
CA VAL A 416 -16.86 9.17 0.17
C VAL A 416 -17.72 9.97 -0.81
N ALA A 417 -18.96 10.30 -0.42
CA ALA A 417 -19.92 11.06 -1.23
C ALA A 417 -19.63 12.57 -1.25
N THR A 418 -18.96 13.08 -0.22
CA THR A 418 -18.72 14.52 -0.04
C THR A 418 -17.41 14.98 -0.70
N ALA A 419 -16.35 14.18 -0.62
CA ALA A 419 -15.03 14.54 -1.14
C ALA A 419 -14.51 13.58 -2.21
N TYR A 420 -14.52 12.27 -1.96
CA TYR A 420 -13.83 11.31 -2.83
C TYR A 420 -14.47 11.10 -4.21
N GLU A 421 -15.79 11.29 -4.35
CA GLU A 421 -16.42 11.33 -5.69
C GLU A 421 -15.87 12.45 -6.58
N ALA A 422 -15.39 13.57 -6.00
CA ALA A 422 -14.79 14.65 -6.78
C ALA A 422 -13.38 14.25 -7.25
N GLY A 423 -12.59 13.59 -6.38
CA GLY A 423 -11.29 13.02 -6.72
C GLY A 423 -11.39 11.95 -7.81
N ALA A 424 -12.34 11.03 -7.70
CA ALA A 424 -12.60 10.01 -8.73
C ALA A 424 -12.93 10.63 -10.10
N ARG A 425 -13.78 11.67 -10.13
CA ARG A 425 -14.07 12.44 -11.36
C ARG A 425 -12.87 13.22 -11.89
N ALA A 426 -11.90 13.54 -11.05
CA ALA A 426 -10.66 14.16 -11.48
C ALA A 426 -9.73 13.13 -12.13
N VAL A 427 -9.61 11.95 -11.54
CA VAL A 427 -8.94 10.78 -12.13
C VAL A 427 -9.50 10.47 -13.51
N ASP A 428 -10.83 10.47 -13.68
CA ASP A 428 -11.52 10.22 -14.96
C ASP A 428 -11.24 11.20 -16.08
N ARG A 429 -10.72 12.38 -15.77
CA ARG A 429 -10.35 13.38 -16.77
C ARG A 429 -8.84 13.51 -16.95
N SER A 430 -8.06 12.69 -16.24
CA SER A 430 -6.61 12.70 -16.34
C SER A 430 -6.12 11.83 -17.50
N ASP A 431 -5.11 12.33 -18.20
CA ASP A 431 -4.33 11.61 -19.21
C ASP A 431 -3.02 11.06 -18.62
N ASP A 432 -2.87 11.04 -17.29
CA ASP A 432 -1.67 10.54 -16.62
C ASP A 432 -1.40 9.07 -16.98
N PRO A 433 -0.15 8.71 -17.36
CA PRO A 433 0.19 7.35 -17.76
C PRO A 433 -0.06 6.28 -16.69
N SER A 434 0.13 6.59 -15.40
CA SER A 434 -0.11 5.64 -14.31
C SER A 434 -1.60 5.37 -14.13
N ILE A 435 -2.44 6.40 -14.24
CA ILE A 435 -3.90 6.25 -14.23
C ILE A 435 -4.38 5.44 -15.46
N ALA A 436 -3.80 5.70 -16.64
CA ALA A 436 -4.11 4.95 -17.84
C ALA A 436 -3.69 3.47 -17.72
N ALA A 437 -2.53 3.18 -17.13
CA ALA A 437 -2.06 1.83 -16.86
C ALA A 437 -2.98 1.08 -15.89
N PHE A 438 -3.39 1.74 -14.80
CA PHE A 438 -4.38 1.18 -13.86
C PHE A 438 -5.68 0.83 -14.58
N ARG A 439 -6.24 1.75 -15.40
CA ARG A 439 -7.47 1.48 -16.16
C ARG A 439 -7.35 0.30 -17.11
N ALA A 440 -6.19 0.16 -17.75
CA ALA A 440 -5.92 -0.98 -18.61
C ALA A 440 -5.92 -2.30 -17.83
N GLY A 441 -5.33 -2.32 -16.62
CA GLY A 441 -5.39 -3.46 -15.70
C GLY A 441 -6.80 -3.75 -15.18
N ALA A 442 -7.59 -2.70 -14.95
CA ALA A 442 -8.97 -2.76 -14.48
C ALA A 442 -10.00 -3.06 -15.58
N ALA A 443 -9.58 -3.27 -16.84
CA ALA A 443 -10.47 -3.48 -17.98
C ALA A 443 -11.56 -4.56 -17.78
N PRO A 444 -11.33 -5.70 -17.09
CA PRO A 444 -12.39 -6.68 -16.84
C PRO A 444 -13.59 -6.14 -16.04
N PHE A 445 -13.39 -5.04 -15.28
CA PHE A 445 -14.38 -4.46 -14.37
C PHE A 445 -15.03 -3.19 -14.93
N LEU A 446 -14.53 -2.67 -16.04
CA LEU A 446 -14.99 -1.44 -16.67
C LEU A 446 -15.57 -1.76 -18.05
N VAL A 447 -16.75 -1.22 -18.35
CA VAL A 447 -17.46 -1.50 -19.60
C VAL A 447 -17.40 -0.28 -20.50
N ALA A 448 -16.87 -0.46 -21.70
CA ALA A 448 -16.71 0.65 -22.65
C ALA A 448 -18.09 1.15 -23.15
N PRO A 449 -18.21 2.43 -23.53
CA PRO A 449 -19.44 2.93 -24.12
C PRO A 449 -19.88 2.12 -25.34
N GLY A 450 -21.10 1.55 -25.28
CA GLY A 450 -21.67 0.74 -26.36
C GLY A 450 -21.34 -0.75 -26.29
N GLU A 451 -20.52 -1.19 -25.33
CA GLU A 451 -20.26 -2.59 -25.07
C GLU A 451 -21.45 -3.25 -24.34
N PRO A 452 -21.94 -4.41 -24.82
CA PRO A 452 -23.01 -5.13 -24.14
C PRO A 452 -22.50 -5.85 -22.90
N ALA A 453 -22.98 -5.41 -21.73
CA ALA A 453 -22.79 -6.09 -20.45
C ALA A 453 -24.05 -6.02 -19.60
N THR A 454 -24.25 -7.00 -18.73
CA THR A 454 -25.33 -6.99 -17.71
C THR A 454 -24.74 -7.05 -16.32
N VAL A 455 -25.30 -6.27 -15.39
CA VAL A 455 -24.90 -6.26 -13.98
C VAL A 455 -26.02 -6.77 -13.09
N VAL A 456 -25.67 -7.67 -12.18
CA VAL A 456 -26.49 -8.04 -11.03
C VAL A 456 -25.77 -7.61 -9.77
N THR A 457 -26.47 -6.97 -8.84
CA THR A 457 -25.89 -6.41 -7.61
C THR A 457 -26.48 -7.12 -6.41
N HIS A 458 -25.72 -8.07 -5.87
CA HIS A 458 -26.08 -8.80 -4.66
C HIS A 458 -25.73 -7.99 -3.43
N VAL A 459 -26.68 -7.88 -2.52
CA VAL A 459 -26.52 -7.12 -1.28
C VAL A 459 -26.42 -8.09 -0.11
N TYR A 460 -25.43 -7.87 0.76
CA TYR A 460 -25.25 -8.67 1.95
C TYR A 460 -25.20 -7.81 3.19
N ALA A 461 -25.90 -8.21 4.25
CA ALA A 461 -25.60 -7.76 5.60
C ALA A 461 -24.51 -8.67 6.19
N ILE A 462 -23.42 -8.06 6.66
CA ILE A 462 -22.30 -8.77 7.28
C ILE A 462 -22.20 -8.42 8.76
N GLY A 463 -21.66 -9.34 9.54
CA GLY A 463 -21.47 -9.17 10.97
C GLY A 463 -20.68 -10.32 11.57
N ARG A 464 -20.65 -10.38 12.90
CA ARG A 464 -19.94 -11.42 13.65
C ARG A 464 -20.67 -11.87 14.90
N ARG A 465 -20.34 -13.07 15.39
CA ARG A 465 -20.87 -13.65 16.63
C ARG A 465 -19.81 -14.39 17.44
#